data_AF-A0A354CVC4-F1
#
_entry.id   AF-A0A354CVC4-F1
#
_cell.length_a   1.000
_cell.length_b   1.000
_cell.length_c   1.000
_cell.angle_alpha   90.00
_cell.angle_beta   90.00
_cell.angle_gamma   90.00
#
_symmetry.space_group_name_H-M   'P 1'
#
loop_
_entity.id
_entity.type
_entity.pdbx_description
1 polymer ?
#
loop_
_entity_poly.entity_id
_entity_poly.type
_entity_poly.pdbx_seq_one_letter_code
_entity_poly.pdbx_strand_id
1 'polypeptide(L)'
;MLTSDIEKKLEKDAEFDEELIKENLCPDLRDFLSVCLEHAGISRGDCISALDLDRSYGYQILNGTRIPTRNVLIRIGLLLGLSAEEFQRMLNIAADGLCTSKICWTQRFFMQ
;
A
#
# COMPACT_ATOMS: atom_id res chain seq x y z
N MET A 1 22.55 -34.96 -17.78
CA MET A 1 22.80 -33.94 -16.74
C MET A 1 21.86 -34.23 -15.59
N LEU A 2 22.41 -34.33 -14.39
CA LEU A 2 21.81 -34.98 -13.23
C LEU A 2 20.95 -33.98 -12.43
N THR A 3 19.87 -34.48 -11.84
CA THR A 3 18.99 -33.76 -10.89
C THR A 3 19.76 -33.11 -9.73
N SER A 4 20.99 -33.60 -9.45
CA SER A 4 21.91 -33.05 -8.45
C SER A 4 22.43 -31.63 -8.76
N ASP A 5 22.45 -31.21 -10.03
CA ASP A 5 22.92 -29.87 -10.42
C ASP A 5 21.87 -28.78 -10.14
N ILE A 6 20.59 -29.17 -10.07
CA ILE A 6 19.49 -28.27 -9.69
C ILE A 6 19.48 -28.11 -8.16
N GLU A 7 19.67 -29.21 -7.42
CA GLU A 7 19.70 -29.20 -5.96
C GLU A 7 20.84 -28.32 -5.42
N LYS A 8 22.03 -28.38 -6.04
CA LYS A 8 23.17 -27.53 -5.66
C LYS A 8 23.00 -26.04 -5.95
N LYS A 9 22.00 -25.66 -6.77
CA LYS A 9 21.67 -24.25 -7.03
C LYS A 9 20.66 -23.69 -6.04
N LEU A 10 19.84 -24.53 -5.41
CA LEU A 10 18.86 -24.08 -4.43
C LEU A 10 19.46 -23.89 -3.03
N GLU A 11 20.58 -24.56 -2.70
CA GLU A 11 21.29 -24.33 -1.43
C GLU A 11 21.99 -22.96 -1.34
N LYS A 12 22.10 -22.22 -2.45
CA LYS A 12 22.73 -20.88 -2.46
C LYS A 12 21.76 -19.71 -2.30
N ASP A 13 20.47 -19.95 -2.50
CA ASP A 13 19.43 -18.91 -2.39
C ASP A 13 18.56 -19.10 -1.13
N ALA A 14 18.97 -20.01 -0.24
CA ALA A 14 18.35 -20.23 1.05
C ALA A 14 19.08 -19.47 2.17
N GLU A 15 19.38 -18.19 1.94
CA GLU A 15 19.47 -17.26 3.05
C GLU A 15 18.02 -16.90 3.40
N PHE A 16 17.41 -17.71 4.28
CA PHE A 16 16.14 -17.40 4.91
C PHE A 16 16.36 -16.16 5.78
N ASP A 17 16.29 -15.01 5.12
CA ASP A 17 16.55 -13.73 5.73
C ASP A 17 15.34 -13.36 6.60
N GLU A 18 15.55 -13.33 7.91
CA GLU A 18 14.56 -12.83 8.89
C GLU A 18 14.13 -11.38 8.58
N GLU A 19 14.84 -10.63 7.73
CA GLU A 19 14.40 -9.34 7.19
C GLU A 19 13.20 -9.42 6.24
N LEU A 20 12.90 -10.58 5.65
CA LEU A 20 11.69 -10.79 4.84
C LEU A 20 10.42 -10.80 5.71
N ILE A 21 10.58 -10.99 7.03
CA ILE A 21 9.52 -10.93 8.07
C ILE A 21 9.26 -9.48 8.55
N LYS A 22 9.94 -8.45 8.00
CA LYS A 22 9.57 -7.02 8.15
C LYS A 22 8.32 -6.68 7.30
N GLU A 23 7.31 -7.54 7.41
CA GLU A 23 6.05 -7.58 6.70
C GLU A 23 5.20 -6.32 6.88
N ASN A 24 4.52 -5.92 5.78
CA ASN A 24 3.54 -4.84 5.64
C ASN A 24 4.03 -3.39 5.56
N LEU A 25 4.98 -3.10 4.66
CA LEU A 25 4.99 -1.79 4.00
C LEU A 25 4.29 -1.91 2.65
N CYS A 26 3.30 -1.04 2.41
CA CYS A 26 3.00 -0.58 1.06
C CYS A 26 3.82 0.71 0.86
N PRO A 27 5.14 0.61 0.55
CA PRO A 27 6.00 1.80 0.42
C PRO A 27 5.45 2.75 -0.64
N ASP A 28 4.88 2.20 -1.71
CA ASP A 28 4.30 2.95 -2.82
C ASP A 28 3.15 3.88 -2.37
N LEU A 29 2.23 3.42 -1.51
CA LEU A 29 1.13 4.29 -1.04
C LEU A 29 1.62 5.39 -0.09
N ARG A 30 2.57 5.07 0.80
CA ARG A 30 3.16 6.05 1.73
C ARG A 30 3.84 7.17 0.95
N ASP A 31 4.64 6.79 -0.03
CA ASP A 31 5.44 7.72 -0.83
C ASP A 31 4.51 8.57 -1.71
N PHE A 32 3.52 7.94 -2.36
CA PHE A 32 2.48 8.63 -3.12
C PHE A 32 1.74 9.67 -2.26
N LEU A 33 1.26 9.29 -1.08
CA LEU A 33 0.55 10.20 -0.18
C LEU A 33 1.44 11.33 0.33
N SER A 34 2.72 11.07 0.56
CA SER A 34 3.68 12.10 0.98
C SER A 34 3.88 13.14 -0.12
N VAL A 35 4.06 12.71 -1.38
CA VAL A 35 4.16 13.62 -2.53
C VAL A 35 2.87 14.43 -2.72
N CYS A 36 1.70 13.80 -2.62
CA CYS A 36 0.43 14.52 -2.73
C CYS A 36 0.24 15.56 -1.61
N LEU A 37 0.65 15.25 -0.38
CA LEU A 37 0.60 16.19 0.74
C LEU A 37 1.55 17.37 0.56
N GLU A 38 2.77 17.11 0.04
CA GLU A 38 3.75 18.13 -0.27
C GLU A 38 3.26 19.07 -1.38
N HIS A 39 2.69 18.51 -2.46
CA HIS A 39 2.09 19.29 -3.54
C HIS A 39 0.87 20.12 -3.08
N ALA A 40 0.06 19.57 -2.19
CA ALA A 40 -1.08 20.28 -1.61
C ALA A 40 -0.68 21.30 -0.53
N GLY A 41 0.57 21.26 -0.02
CA GLY A 41 1.04 22.10 1.08
C GLY A 41 0.36 21.79 2.42
N ILE A 42 -0.17 20.57 2.59
CA ILE A 42 -0.93 20.16 3.78
C ILE A 42 -0.04 19.32 4.69
N SER A 43 0.00 19.65 5.98
CA SER A 43 0.74 18.85 6.95
C SER A 43 0.03 17.51 7.21
N ARG A 44 0.79 16.48 7.60
CA ARG A 44 0.21 15.18 7.97
C ARG A 44 -0.85 15.30 9.07
N GLY A 45 -0.63 16.17 10.06
CA GLY A 45 -1.57 16.40 11.16
C GLY A 45 -2.85 17.11 10.71
N ASP A 46 -2.74 18.07 9.81
CA ASP A 46 -3.89 18.78 9.24
C ASP A 46 -4.73 17.86 8.37
N CYS A 47 -4.09 16.99 7.59
CA CYS A 47 -4.77 15.95 6.82
C CYS A 47 -5.59 15.01 7.71
N ILE A 48 -5.00 14.49 8.80
CA ILE A 48 -5.71 13.62 9.74
C ILE A 48 -6.90 14.35 10.38
N SER A 49 -6.70 15.61 10.77
CA SER A 49 -7.73 16.43 11.40
C SER A 49 -8.87 16.77 10.43
N ALA A 50 -8.56 17.08 9.17
CA ALA A 50 -9.54 17.40 8.14
C ALA A 50 -10.37 16.19 7.69
N LEU A 51 -9.81 14.98 7.80
CA LEU A 51 -10.50 13.73 7.46
C LEU A 51 -11.32 13.15 8.62
N ASP A 52 -11.26 13.78 9.79
CA ASP A 52 -11.86 13.30 11.04
C ASP A 52 -11.42 11.86 11.36
N LEU A 53 -10.12 11.59 11.19
CA LEU A 53 -9.52 10.29 11.51
C LEU A 53 -9.00 10.29 12.94
N ASP A 54 -9.11 9.14 13.60
CA ASP A 54 -8.35 8.89 14.82
C ASP A 54 -6.85 9.12 14.56
N ARG A 55 -6.16 9.78 15.49
CA ARG A 55 -4.75 10.15 15.31
C ARG A 55 -3.86 8.93 15.08
N SER A 56 -4.03 7.89 15.88
CA SER A 56 -3.23 6.67 15.75
C SER A 56 -3.51 5.98 14.42
N TYR A 57 -4.78 5.87 14.02
CA TYR A 57 -5.16 5.31 12.72
C TYR A 57 -4.65 6.13 11.53
N GLY A 58 -4.76 7.46 11.59
CA GLY A 58 -4.30 8.37 10.56
C GLY A 58 -2.79 8.27 10.33
N TYR A 59 -1.99 8.27 11.40
CA TYR A 59 -0.55 8.05 11.27
C TYR A 59 -0.21 6.65 10.78
N GLN A 60 -0.95 5.61 11.17
CA GLN A 60 -0.72 4.26 10.63
C GLN A 60 -0.94 4.18 9.11
N ILE A 61 -1.92 4.91 8.56
CA ILE A 61 -2.13 5.01 7.12
C ILE A 61 -1.02 5.81 6.45
N LEU A 62 -0.71 7.00 6.98
CA LEU A 62 0.30 7.89 6.40
C LEU A 62 1.71 7.31 6.51
N ASN A 63 1.96 6.43 7.48
CA ASN A 63 3.17 5.63 7.59
C ASN A 63 3.05 4.31 6.82
N GLY A 64 1.99 4.04 6.05
CA GLY A 64 1.87 2.80 5.28
C GLY A 64 1.94 1.50 6.11
N THR A 65 1.70 1.58 7.42
CA THR A 65 1.66 0.43 8.35
C THR A 65 0.27 -0.23 8.36
N ARG A 66 -0.74 0.49 7.90
CA ARG A 66 -2.11 -0.02 7.72
C ARG A 66 -2.63 0.30 6.34
N ILE A 67 -3.38 -0.65 5.78
CA ILE A 67 -4.08 -0.48 4.52
C ILE A 67 -5.37 0.33 4.81
N PRO A 68 -5.53 1.52 4.20
CA PRO A 68 -6.75 2.30 4.35
C PRO A 68 -7.93 1.63 3.64
N THR A 69 -9.14 1.87 4.15
CA THR A 69 -10.36 1.45 3.45
C THR A 69 -10.59 2.33 2.22
N ARG A 70 -11.38 1.83 1.25
CA ARG A 70 -11.78 2.61 0.07
C ARG A 70 -12.39 3.96 0.43
N ASN A 71 -13.23 4.03 1.47
CA ASN A 71 -13.86 5.28 1.89
C ASN A 71 -12.82 6.30 2.38
N VAL A 72 -11.79 5.85 3.10
CA VAL A 72 -10.70 6.73 3.56
C VAL A 72 -9.89 7.23 2.37
N LEU A 73 -9.55 6.36 1.43
CA LEU A 73 -8.89 6.75 0.18
C LEU A 73 -9.70 7.79 -0.60
N ILE A 74 -11.00 7.58 -0.73
CA ILE A 74 -11.88 8.55 -1.41
C ILE A 74 -11.85 9.91 -0.71
N ARG A 75 -11.96 9.92 0.63
CA ARG A 75 -11.91 11.18 1.40
C ARG A 75 -10.55 11.88 1.26
N ILE A 76 -9.44 11.13 1.29
CA ILE A 76 -8.09 11.68 1.07
C ILE A 76 -8.02 12.33 -0.31
N GLY A 77 -8.43 11.63 -1.37
CA GLY A 77 -8.34 12.18 -2.72
C GLY A 77 -9.21 13.42 -2.93
N LEU A 78 -10.39 13.47 -2.29
CA LEU A 78 -11.26 14.66 -2.30
C LEU A 78 -10.64 15.83 -1.53
N LEU A 79 -10.04 15.58 -0.36
CA LEU A 79 -9.37 16.61 0.45
C LEU A 79 -8.17 17.22 -0.29
N LEU A 80 -7.39 16.37 -0.96
CA LEU A 80 -6.19 16.79 -1.71
C LEU A 80 -6.51 17.35 -3.10
N GLY A 81 -7.76 17.28 -3.54
CA GLY A 81 -8.18 17.75 -4.86
C GLY A 81 -7.55 16.97 -6.02
N LEU A 82 -7.34 15.66 -5.85
CA LEU A 82 -6.68 14.83 -6.87
C LEU A 82 -7.46 14.77 -8.17
N SER A 83 -6.75 14.78 -9.29
CA SER A 83 -7.32 14.50 -10.61
C SER A 83 -7.80 13.04 -10.71
N ALA A 84 -8.66 12.75 -11.70
CA ALA A 84 -9.15 11.39 -11.93
C ALA A 84 -8.01 10.38 -12.17
N GLU A 85 -6.92 10.81 -12.82
CA GLU A 85 -5.75 9.97 -13.06
C GLU A 85 -4.98 9.66 -11.78
N GLU A 86 -4.71 10.67 -10.95
CA GLU A 86 -4.02 10.51 -9.67
C GLU A 86 -4.86 9.68 -8.70
N PHE A 87 -6.17 9.89 -8.69
CA PHE A 87 -7.09 9.13 -7.87
C PHE A 87 -7.14 7.66 -8.28
N GLN A 88 -7.17 7.37 -9.58
CA GLN A 88 -7.12 6.00 -10.09
C GLN A 88 -5.76 5.34 -9.78
N ARG A 89 -4.65 6.08 -9.92
CA ARG A 89 -3.32 5.59 -9.52
C ARG A 89 -3.28 5.25 -8.03
N MET A 90 -3.76 6.14 -7.16
CA MET A 90 -3.85 5.90 -5.72
C MET A 90 -4.66 4.63 -5.39
N LEU A 91 -5.81 4.45 -6.06
CA LEU A 91 -6.66 3.27 -5.87
C LEU A 91 -5.98 1.98 -6.34
N ASN A 92 -5.24 2.02 -7.45
CA ASN A 92 -4.48 0.88 -7.95
C ASN A 92 -3.35 0.51 -6.98
N ILE A 93 -2.56 1.49 -6.52
CA ILE A 93 -1.48 1.27 -5.55
C ILE A 93 -2.01 0.65 -4.26
N ALA A 94 -3.13 1.17 -3.74
CA ALA A 94 -3.75 0.62 -2.54
C ALA A 94 -4.34 -0.79 -2.76
N ALA A 95 -4.81 -1.11 -3.97
CA ALA A 95 -5.29 -2.43 -4.34
C ALA A 95 -4.14 -3.44 -4.53
N ASP A 96 -3.01 -3.00 -5.07
CA ASP A 96 -1.82 -3.84 -5.28
C ASP A 96 -1.11 -4.10 -3.94
N GLY A 97 -1.12 -3.14 -3.02
CA GLY A 97 -0.67 -3.32 -1.64
C GLY A 97 -1.49 -4.34 -0.81
N LEU A 98 -2.71 -4.68 -1.26
CA LEU A 98 -3.52 -5.77 -0.69
C LEU A 98 -3.11 -7.15 -1.23
N CYS A 99 -2.29 -7.23 -2.28
CA CYS A 99 -2.05 -8.45 -3.03
C CYS A 99 -0.84 -9.28 -2.58
N THR A 100 -0.12 -8.91 -1.51
CA THR A 100 1.06 -9.66 -1.04
C THR A 100 0.75 -10.79 -0.05
N SER A 101 -0.52 -11.12 0.21
CA SER A 101 -0.90 -12.30 1.00
C SER A 101 -1.99 -13.12 0.32
N LYS A 102 -1.63 -13.85 -0.75
CA LYS A 102 -2.26 -15.07 -1.35
C LYS A 102 -3.79 -15.26 -1.44
N ILE A 103 -4.66 -14.34 -1.01
CA ILE A 103 -6.11 -14.54 -0.94
C ILE A 103 -6.84 -13.21 -1.13
N CYS A 104 -6.95 -12.68 -2.36
CA CYS A 104 -7.97 -11.65 -2.65
C CYS A 104 -8.31 -11.41 -4.13
N TRP A 105 -7.92 -12.31 -5.06
CA TRP A 105 -8.30 -12.16 -6.48
C TRP A 105 -9.56 -12.93 -6.89
N THR A 106 -10.28 -13.57 -5.95
CA THR A 106 -11.49 -14.36 -6.26
C THR A 106 -12.82 -13.65 -6.01
N GLN A 107 -12.85 -12.34 -5.74
CA GLN A 107 -14.10 -11.57 -5.70
C GLN A 107 -13.98 -10.18 -6.32
N ARG A 108 -13.74 -10.13 -7.64
CA ARG A 108 -14.09 -8.95 -8.43
C ARG A 108 -14.26 -9.29 -9.91
N PHE A 109 -15.24 -10.12 -10.27
CA PHE A 109 -15.85 -10.09 -11.62
C PHE A 109 -17.08 -11.02 -11.66
N PHE A 110 -18.23 -10.59 -11.10
CA PHE A 110 -19.56 -10.96 -11.62
C PHE A 110 -20.61 -10.07 -10.93
N MET A 111 -20.73 -8.85 -11.46
CA MET A 111 -21.96 -8.08 -11.43
C MET A 111 -22.25 -7.73 -12.89
N GLN A 112 -22.77 -8.72 -13.61
CA GLN A 112 -23.74 -8.63 -14.71
C GLN A 112 -24.46 -9.98 -14.79
#